data_AF-A0A920T5C2-F1
#
_entry.id   AF-A0A920T5C2-F1
#
_cell.length_a   1.000
_cell.length_b   1.000
_cell.length_c   1.000
_cell.angle_alpha   90.00
_cell.angle_beta   90.00
_cell.angle_gamma   90.00
#
_symmetry.space_group_name_H-M   'P 1'
#
loop_
_entity.id
_entity.type
_entity.pdbx_description
1 polymer ?
#
loop_
_entity_poly.entity_id
_entity_poly.type
_entity_poly.pdbx_seq_one_letter_code
_entity_poly.pdbx_strand_id
1 'polypeptide(L)' 'MNSTPLGMAGTSEEAMLPVPVEFLSAKQTVIDLVYNPIETELLRQAKGLGAKTFSGLGMLIHQALLQFLSGQV' A
#
# COMPACT_ATOMS: atom_id res chain seq x y z
N MET A 1 -7.66 1.44 3.61
CA MET A 1 -6.92 1.56 2.34
C MET A 1 -6.20 2.89 2.36
N ASN A 2 -4.91 2.93 2.05
CA ASN A 2 -4.14 4.15 1.85
C ASN A 2 -4.02 4.45 0.36
N SER A 3 -4.50 5.62 -0.05
CA SER A 3 -4.38 6.17 -1.40
C SER A 3 -3.75 7.56 -1.39
N THR A 4 -2.97 7.85 -0.35
CA THR A 4 -2.22 9.10 -0.19
C THR A 4 -0.73 8.85 -0.39
N PRO A 5 0.11 9.89 -0.51
CA PRO A 5 1.56 9.73 -0.55
C PRO A 5 2.22 9.37 0.78
N LEU A 6 1.46 9.32 1.89
CA LEU A 6 2.02 8.98 3.21
C LEU A 6 2.62 7.57 3.17
N GLY A 7 3.88 7.45 3.60
CA GLY A 7 4.63 6.19 3.51
C GLY A 7 5.46 6.02 2.24
N MET A 8 5.45 6.99 1.30
CA MET A 8 6.23 6.92 0.06
C MET A 8 7.70 7.24 0.29
N ALA A 9 8.60 6.42 -0.25
CA ALA A 9 10.04 6.63 -0.15
C ALA A 9 10.47 7.93 -0.82
N GLY A 10 11.38 8.66 -0.17
CA GLY A 10 11.95 9.91 -0.69
C GLY A 10 11.06 11.15 -0.53
N THR A 11 9.99 11.06 0.25
CA THR A 11 9.15 12.22 0.63
C THR A 11 9.33 12.59 2.10
N SER A 12 8.89 13.80 2.48
CA SER A 12 8.89 14.24 3.88
C SER A 12 7.96 13.40 4.78
N GLU A 13 7.05 12.65 4.18
CA GLU A 13 6.01 11.87 4.84
C GLU A 13 6.28 10.36 4.85
N GLU A 14 7.50 9.93 4.49
CA GLU A 14 7.89 8.51 4.40
C GLU A 14 7.63 7.72 5.70
N ALA A 15 7.84 8.35 6.86
CA ALA A 15 7.63 7.74 8.17
C ALA A 15 6.22 7.99 8.75
N MET A 16 5.34 8.67 8.01
CA MET A 16 4.01 9.04 8.51
C MET A 16 2.97 7.96 8.23
N LEU A 17 2.00 7.85 9.13
CA LEU A 17 0.86 6.95 9.00
C LEU A 17 -0.40 7.73 8.58
N PRO A 18 -1.25 7.16 7.70
CA PRO A 18 -2.51 7.79 7.31
C PRO A 18 -3.58 7.74 8.41
N VAL A 19 -3.40 6.84 9.40
CA VAL A 19 -4.26 6.70 10.57
C VAL A 19 -3.42 6.27 11.79
N PRO A 20 -3.85 6.56 13.03
CA PRO A 20 -3.21 6.02 14.23
C PRO A 20 -3.17 4.48 14.23
N VAL A 21 -2.11 3.90 14.80
CA VAL A 21 -1.91 2.43 14.84
C VAL A 21 -3.02 1.73 15.62
N GLU A 22 -3.61 2.40 16.60
CA GLU A 22 -4.69 1.90 17.45
C GLU A 22 -5.97 1.57 16.66
N PHE A 23 -6.09 2.08 15.43
CA PHE A 23 -7.23 1.80 14.54
C PHE A 23 -7.02 0.52 13.70
N LEU A 24 -5.81 -0.06 13.75
CA LEU A 24 -5.47 -1.30 13.08
C LEU A 24 -5.84 -2.52 13.93
N SER A 25 -6.29 -3.59 13.28
CA SER A 25 -6.54 -4.87 13.95
C SER A 25 -6.35 -6.05 13.01
N ALA A 26 -6.11 -7.24 13.57
CA ALA A 26 -5.96 -8.50 12.84
C ALA A 26 -7.15 -8.86 11.93
N LYS A 27 -8.34 -8.32 12.20
CA LYS A 27 -9.57 -8.62 11.45
C LYS A 27 -9.70 -7.82 10.16
N GLN A 28 -8.79 -6.89 9.89
CA GLN A 28 -8.83 -6.03 8.72
C GLN A 28 -7.98 -6.58 7.58
N THR A 29 -8.34 -6.18 6.36
CA THR A 29 -7.43 -6.20 5.22
C THR A 29 -6.92 -4.78 4.98
N VAL A 30 -5.61 -4.60 5.06
CA VAL A 30 -4.94 -3.31 4.85
C VAL A 30 -4.32 -3.31 3.47
N ILE A 31 -4.68 -2.30 2.68
CA ILE A 31 -4.18 -2.10 1.32
C ILE A 31 -3.49 -0.74 1.30
N ASP A 32 -2.29 -0.69 0.78
CA ASP A 32 -1.53 0.54 0.56
C ASP A 32 -1.20 0.66 -0.93
N LEU A 33 -1.57 1.78 -1.56
CA LEU A 33 -1.27 2.02 -2.98
C LEU A 33 0.16 2.48 -3.22
N VAL A 34 0.91 2.82 -2.17
CA VAL A 34 2.35 3.04 -2.27
C VAL A 34 3.03 1.74 -2.72
N TYR A 35 3.86 1.84 -3.77
CA TYR A 35 4.63 0.72 -4.31
C TYR A 35 6.14 0.82 -4.01
N ASN A 36 6.60 1.98 -3.54
CA ASN A 36 7.98 2.21 -3.11
C ASN A 36 7.99 3.01 -1.79
N PRO A 37 8.42 2.40 -0.67
CA PRO A 37 8.88 1.01 -0.53
C PRO A 37 7.73 0.00 -0.67
N ILE A 38 8.06 -1.28 -0.88
CA ILE A 38 7.06 -2.37 -0.97
C ILE A 38 6.36 -2.59 0.38
N GLU A 39 7.09 -2.44 1.50
CA GLU A 39 6.56 -2.53 2.86
C GLU A 39 6.65 -1.15 3.50
N THR A 40 5.55 -0.40 3.49
CA THR A 40 5.42 0.89 4.19
C THR A 40 5.26 0.68 5.70
N GLU A 41 5.40 1.74 6.49
CA GLU A 41 5.14 1.68 7.94
C GLU A 41 3.71 1.19 8.25
N LEU A 42 2.71 1.60 7.46
CA LEU A 42 1.33 1.12 7.59
C LEU A 42 1.25 -0.40 7.42
N LEU A 43 1.88 -0.94 6.37
CA LEU A 43 1.86 -2.38 6.11
C LEU A 43 2.65 -3.15 7.17
N ARG A 44 3.78 -2.61 7.62
CA ARG A 44 4.60 -3.19 8.70
C ARG A 44 3.80 -3.34 9.99
N GLN A 45 3.12 -2.27 10.42
CA GLN A 45 2.31 -2.27 11.65
C GLN A 45 1.10 -3.22 11.51
N ALA A 46 0.38 -3.15 10.40
CA ALA A 46 -0.76 -4.03 10.14
C ALA A 46 -0.36 -5.51 10.16
N LYS A 47 0.75 -5.86 9.51
CA LYS A 47 1.30 -7.22 9.49
C LYS A 47 1.76 -7.66 10.88
N GLY A 48 2.36 -6.78 11.66
CA GLY A 48 2.73 -7.04 13.06
C GLY A 48 1.53 -7.40 13.95
N LEU A 49 0.35 -6.86 13.64
CA LEU A 49 -0.92 -7.18 14.31
C LEU A 49 -1.62 -8.42 13.73
N GLY A 50 -1.05 -9.07 12.71
CA GLY A 50 -1.65 -10.24 12.04
C GLY A 50 -2.73 -9.90 11.02
N ALA A 51 -2.85 -8.64 10.59
CA ALA A 51 -3.78 -8.24 9.53
C ALA A 51 -3.30 -8.74 8.16
N LYS A 52 -4.23 -8.96 7.24
CA LYS A 52 -3.89 -9.28 5.84
C LYS A 52 -3.47 -7.99 5.13
N THR A 53 -2.32 -8.00 4.46
CA THR A 53 -1.75 -6.80 3.82
C THR A 53 -1.53 -6.97 2.32
N PHE A 54 -1.76 -5.91 1.55
CA PHE A 54 -1.43 -5.82 0.13
C PHE A 54 -0.74 -4.49 -0.19
N SER A 55 0.36 -4.54 -0.95
CA SER A 55 1.10 -3.36 -1.41
C SER A 55 0.66 -2.88 -2.79
N GLY A 56 1.10 -1.67 -3.17
CA GLY A 56 0.74 -1.03 -4.43
C GLY A 56 1.34 -1.73 -5.66
N LEU A 57 2.32 -2.62 -5.47
CA LEU A 57 2.96 -3.35 -6.57
C LEU A 57 1.96 -4.18 -7.37
N GLY A 58 0.98 -4.80 -6.70
CA GLY A 58 -0.08 -5.56 -7.38
C GLY A 58 -0.88 -4.67 -8.32
N MET A 59 -1.31 -3.50 -7.85
CA MET A 59 -1.99 -2.51 -8.68
C MET A 59 -1.12 -2.08 -9.87
N LEU A 60 0.15 -1.75 -9.63
CA LEU A 60 1.10 -1.29 -10.65
C LEU A 60 1.28 -2.31 -11.79
N ILE A 61 1.36 -3.60 -11.46
CA ILE A 61 1.46 -4.67 -12.47
C ILE A 61 0.16 -4.80 -13.25
N HIS A 62 -0.99 -4.82 -12.58
CA HIS A 62 -2.29 -5.00 -13.24
C HIS A 62 -2.64 -3.82 -14.16
N GLN A 63 -2.37 -2.59 -13.74
CA GLN A 63 -2.60 -1.43 -14.60
C GLN A 63 -1.68 -1.45 -15.85
N ALA A 64 -0.42 -1.86 -15.70
CA ALA A 64 0.50 -1.98 -16.83
C ALA A 64 0.02 -3.06 -17.82
N LEU A 65 -0.47 -4.19 -17.32
CA LEU A 65 -1.03 -5.25 -18.15
C LEU A 65 -2.28 -4.77 -18.91
N LEU A 66 -3.21 -4.09 -18.25
CA LEU A 66 -4.41 -3.55 -18.89
C LEU A 66 -4.05 -2.56 -20.01
N GLN A 67 -3.08 -1.67 -19.77
CA GLN A 67 -2.61 -0.72 -20.76
C GLN A 67 -1.92 -1.39 -21.95
N PHE A 68 -1.15 -2.45 -21.71
CA PHE A 68 -0.50 -3.22 -22.77
C PHE A 68 -1.52 -3.93 -23.66
N LEU A 69 -2.55 -4.53 -23.06
CA LEU A 69 -3.62 -5.22 -23.78
C LEU A 69 -4.55 -4.26 -24.51
N SER A 70 -4.81 -3.06 -23.99
CA SER A 70 -5.66 -2.07 -24.66
C SER A 70 -5.07 -1.52 -25.96
N GLY A 71 -3.76 -1.67 -26.18
CA GLY A 71 -3.11 -1.32 -27.45
C GLY A 71 -3.17 -2.43 -28.51
N GLN A 72 -3.80 -3.56 -28.20
CA GLN A 72 -3.92 -4.74 -29.08
C GLN A 72 -5.36 -4.97 -29.59
N VAL A 73 -6.28 -4.03 -29.32
CA VAL A 73 -7.68 -4.00 -29.80
C VAL A 73 -7.91 -2.89 -30.81
#